data_AF-A0A9X8HAS8-F1
#
_entry.id   AF-A0A9X8HAS8-F1
#
_cell.length_a   1.000
_cell.length_b   1.000
_cell.length_c   1.000
_cell.angle_alpha   90.00
_cell.angle_beta   90.00
_cell.angle_gamma   90.00
#
_symmetry.space_group_name_H-M   'P 1'
#
loop_
_entity.id
_entity.type
_entity.pdbx_description
1 polymer ?
#
loop_
_entity_poly.entity_id
_entity_poly.type
_entity_poly.pdbx_seq_one_letter_code
_entity_poly.pdbx_strand_id
1 'polypeptide(L)'
;MVKLIVTGFGKFGPVLINPTTKLATQLKDDPIVHTSFVLEVSAQGVRAALEPLWAEAKDDDETTVFVHLGVHDGTKTILLEQVGYNIANFRMPDEQGWVAQNEVIVADQPDSIRTHLPLETYQAALKAEGLQVELSTDPGRYICNYTYFLSLVKAQQRVAKNQVTHHALE
;
A
#
# COMPACT_ATOMS: atom_id res chain seq x y z
N MET A 1 0.14 11.43 -18.06
CA MET A 1 0.21 12.14 -16.75
C MET A 1 0.52 11.09 -15.67
N VAL A 2 0.78 11.49 -14.42
CA VAL A 2 0.90 10.52 -13.30
C VAL A 2 -0.40 10.55 -12.50
N LYS A 3 -1.04 9.41 -12.32
CA LYS A 3 -2.22 9.23 -11.45
C LYS A 3 -1.74 8.74 -10.08
N LEU A 4 -2.10 9.44 -9.01
CA LEU A 4 -1.90 8.97 -7.64
C LEU A 4 -3.19 8.38 -7.09
N ILE A 5 -3.16 7.10 -6.75
CA ILE A 5 -4.25 6.43 -6.03
C ILE A 5 -3.76 6.20 -4.61
N VAL A 6 -4.34 6.93 -3.66
CA VAL A 6 -3.96 6.87 -2.25
C VAL A 6 -4.97 6.02 -1.49
N THR A 7 -4.50 5.15 -0.62
CA THR A 7 -5.37 4.49 0.35
C THR A 7 -4.90 4.73 1.76
N GLY A 8 -5.83 4.84 2.70
CA GLY A 8 -5.56 4.66 4.13
C GLY A 8 -6.33 3.45 4.65
N PHE A 9 -6.24 3.20 5.95
CA PHE A 9 -6.97 2.13 6.62
C PHE A 9 -7.92 2.69 7.67
N GLY A 10 -9.06 2.04 7.82
CA GLY A 10 -10.00 2.28 8.91
C GLY A 10 -9.45 1.91 10.29
N LYS A 11 -10.33 1.96 11.29
CA LYS A 11 -10.04 1.43 12.63
C LYS A 11 -9.87 -0.10 12.56
N PHE A 12 -9.11 -0.65 13.50
CA PHE A 12 -9.01 -2.10 13.68
C PHE A 12 -8.48 -2.43 15.06
N GLY A 13 -8.98 -3.51 15.66
CA GLY A 13 -8.45 -4.00 16.94
C GLY A 13 -8.27 -2.88 17.99
N PRO A 14 -7.05 -2.65 18.52
CA PRO A 14 -6.80 -1.57 19.49
C PRO A 14 -6.69 -0.17 18.86
N VAL A 15 -6.54 -0.06 17.54
CA VAL A 15 -6.40 1.21 16.81
C VAL A 15 -7.79 1.77 16.52
N LEU A 16 -8.38 2.45 17.50
CA LEU A 16 -9.72 3.04 17.38
C LEU A 16 -9.73 4.32 16.51
N ILE A 17 -8.60 5.02 16.46
CA ILE A 17 -8.40 6.21 15.63
C ILE A 17 -7.16 5.95 14.78
N ASN A 18 -7.39 5.59 13.51
CA ASN A 18 -6.30 5.38 12.57
C ASN A 18 -5.93 6.72 11.90
N PRO A 19 -4.69 7.22 12.05
CA PRO A 19 -4.27 8.48 11.42
C PRO A 19 -4.38 8.44 9.89
N THR A 20 -4.25 7.25 9.28
CA THR A 20 -4.33 7.09 7.82
C THR A 20 -5.76 7.28 7.30
N THR A 21 -6.80 6.99 8.09
CA THR A 21 -8.20 7.40 7.77
C THR A 21 -8.28 8.89 7.52
N LYS A 22 -7.69 9.69 8.42
CA LYS A 22 -7.72 11.15 8.34
C LYS A 22 -6.91 11.64 7.15
N LEU A 23 -5.70 11.10 6.95
CA LEU A 23 -4.84 11.46 5.82
C LEU A 23 -5.53 11.17 4.48
N ALA A 24 -6.06 9.96 4.29
CA ALA A 24 -6.78 9.61 3.07
C ALA A 24 -8.00 10.51 2.84
N THR A 25 -8.76 10.83 3.90
CA THR A 25 -9.91 11.74 3.79
C THR A 25 -9.47 13.14 3.35
N GLN A 26 -8.37 13.67 3.91
CA GLN A 26 -7.85 14.99 3.55
C GLN A 26 -7.27 15.04 2.14
N LEU A 27 -6.54 14.00 1.75
CA LEU A 27 -5.90 13.90 0.43
C LEU A 27 -6.90 13.72 -0.71
N LYS A 28 -8.17 13.42 -0.42
CA LYS A 28 -9.23 13.33 -1.44
C LYS A 28 -9.42 14.63 -2.21
N ASP A 29 -9.21 15.77 -1.56
CA ASP A 29 -9.39 17.10 -2.16
C ASP A 29 -8.07 17.68 -2.71
N ASP A 30 -6.98 16.92 -2.65
CA ASP A 30 -5.68 17.36 -3.17
C ASP A 30 -5.66 17.26 -4.71
N PRO A 31 -5.28 18.33 -5.43
CA PRO A 31 -5.29 18.35 -6.89
C PRO A 31 -4.36 17.34 -7.57
N ILE A 32 -3.35 16.79 -6.87
CA ILE A 32 -2.46 15.78 -7.43
C ILE A 32 -2.94 14.34 -7.16
N VAL A 33 -3.95 14.16 -6.31
CA VAL A 33 -4.51 12.85 -5.98
C VAL A 33 -5.69 12.55 -6.89
N HIS A 34 -5.59 11.47 -7.67
CA HIS A 34 -6.64 11.04 -8.57
C HIS A 34 -7.81 10.43 -7.79
N THR A 35 -7.47 9.51 -6.89
CA THR A 35 -8.44 8.80 -6.04
C THR A 35 -7.86 8.61 -4.66
N SER A 36 -8.70 8.82 -3.64
CA SER A 36 -8.36 8.50 -2.26
C SER A 36 -9.43 7.64 -1.62
N PHE A 37 -9.04 6.55 -0.94
CA PHE A 37 -9.96 5.57 -0.38
C PHE A 37 -9.55 5.10 1.02
N VAL A 38 -10.51 4.84 1.90
CA VAL A 38 -10.26 4.24 3.22
C VAL A 38 -10.63 2.76 3.18
N LEU A 39 -9.63 1.90 3.24
CA LEU A 39 -9.77 0.44 3.23
C LEU A 39 -10.29 -0.06 4.57
N GLU A 40 -11.19 -1.03 4.52
CA GLU A 40 -11.48 -1.88 5.68
C GLU A 40 -10.23 -2.72 6.01
N VAL A 41 -9.92 -2.89 7.29
CA VAL A 41 -8.76 -3.68 7.73
C VAL A 41 -9.12 -5.16 7.76
N SER A 42 -9.51 -5.68 6.59
CA SER A 42 -9.77 -7.09 6.35
C SER A 42 -9.24 -7.48 4.98
N ALA A 43 -8.77 -8.72 4.84
CA ALA A 43 -8.21 -9.16 3.57
C ALA A 43 -9.27 -9.20 2.46
N GLN A 44 -10.51 -9.57 2.81
CA GLN A 44 -11.64 -9.55 1.89
C GLN A 44 -12.02 -8.13 1.49
N GLY A 45 -12.09 -7.20 2.45
CA GLY A 45 -12.37 -5.78 2.20
C GLY A 45 -11.32 -5.14 1.30
N VAL A 46 -10.04 -5.44 1.55
CA VAL A 46 -8.92 -5.02 0.68
C VAL A 46 -9.09 -5.53 -0.74
N ARG A 47 -9.33 -6.84 -0.94
CA ARG A 47 -9.51 -7.40 -2.30
C ARG A 47 -10.69 -6.78 -3.03
N ALA A 48 -11.81 -6.60 -2.33
CA ALA A 48 -13.01 -6.00 -2.91
C ALA A 48 -12.78 -4.54 -3.32
N ALA A 49 -11.99 -3.78 -2.55
CA ALA A 49 -11.70 -2.37 -2.83
C ALA A 49 -10.60 -2.18 -3.87
N LEU A 50 -9.58 -3.05 -3.92
CA LEU A 50 -8.46 -2.90 -4.85
C LEU A 50 -8.84 -3.17 -6.30
N GLU A 51 -9.77 -4.10 -6.59
CA GLU A 51 -10.22 -4.37 -7.96
C GLU A 51 -10.71 -3.12 -8.72
N PRO A 52 -11.69 -2.34 -8.20
CA PRO A 52 -12.10 -1.11 -8.87
C PRO A 52 -10.99 -0.05 -8.92
N LEU A 53 -10.16 0.08 -7.87
CA LEU A 53 -9.03 1.03 -7.87
C LEU A 53 -7.98 0.67 -8.94
N TRP A 54 -7.72 -0.61 -9.15
CA TRP A 54 -6.84 -1.08 -10.22
C TRP A 54 -7.45 -0.86 -11.60
N ALA A 55 -8.77 -0.91 -11.73
CA ALA A 55 -9.48 -0.64 -12.98
C ALA A 55 -9.47 0.85 -13.36
N GLU A 56 -9.43 1.76 -12.37
CA GLU A 56 -9.21 3.20 -12.61
C GLU A 56 -7.87 3.50 -13.25
N ALA A 57 -6.89 2.63 -12.99
CA ALA A 57 -5.62 2.61 -13.70
C ALA A 57 -5.85 2.01 -15.11
N LYS A 58 -6.48 2.81 -15.98
CA LYS A 58 -6.80 2.49 -17.39
C LYS A 58 -5.55 2.23 -18.22
N ASP A 59 -5.72 1.59 -19.37
CA ASP A 59 -4.66 1.39 -20.38
C ASP A 59 -4.43 2.65 -21.25
N ASP A 60 -4.54 3.86 -20.66
CA ASP A 60 -4.52 5.16 -21.38
C ASP A 60 -3.13 5.82 -21.45
N ASP A 61 -2.08 5.02 -21.51
CA ASP A 61 -0.68 5.46 -21.53
C ASP A 61 -0.21 6.26 -20.29
N GLU A 62 -0.98 6.25 -19.19
CA GLU A 62 -0.65 6.98 -17.95
C GLU A 62 -0.01 6.11 -16.86
N THR A 63 0.99 6.66 -16.17
CA THR A 63 1.63 6.01 -15.03
C THR A 63 0.74 6.16 -13.80
N THR A 64 0.32 5.05 -13.21
CA THR A 64 -0.37 5.05 -11.91
C THR A 64 0.56 4.62 -10.78
N VAL A 65 0.57 5.39 -9.70
CA VAL A 65 1.25 5.02 -8.44
C VAL A 65 0.20 4.80 -7.37
N PHE A 66 0.15 3.59 -6.82
CA PHE A 66 -0.64 3.24 -5.65
C PHE A 66 0.17 3.55 -4.40
N VAL A 67 -0.34 4.40 -3.53
CA VAL A 67 0.30 4.77 -2.26
C VAL A 67 -0.61 4.31 -1.12
N HIS A 68 -0.17 3.31 -0.38
CA HIS A 68 -0.92 2.70 0.71
C HIS A 68 -0.39 3.22 2.05
N LEU A 69 -1.16 4.05 2.73
CA LEU A 69 -0.78 4.61 4.02
C LEU A 69 -1.16 3.62 5.13
N GLY A 70 -0.15 3.10 5.83
CA GLY A 70 -0.28 2.27 7.02
C GLY A 70 -0.01 3.02 8.32
N VAL A 71 -0.52 2.49 9.44
CA VAL A 71 -0.17 2.97 10.79
C VAL A 71 0.78 1.99 11.46
N HIS A 72 1.92 2.49 11.90
CA HIS A 72 2.82 1.78 12.81
C HIS A 72 2.75 2.45 14.18
N ASP A 73 2.14 1.76 15.15
CA ASP A 73 1.96 2.32 16.49
C ASP A 73 3.31 2.55 17.18
N GLY A 74 3.44 3.69 17.87
CA GLY A 74 4.63 4.05 18.64
C GLY A 74 5.76 4.76 17.89
N THR A 75 5.66 4.98 16.57
CA THR A 75 6.66 5.77 15.82
C THR A 75 6.10 7.10 15.29
N LYS A 76 6.98 8.09 15.20
CA LYS A 76 6.73 9.36 14.48
C LYS A 76 7.46 9.41 13.14
N THR A 77 8.20 8.36 12.81
CA THR A 77 8.99 8.22 11.60
C THR A 77 8.11 7.63 10.50
N ILE A 78 8.09 8.26 9.33
CA ILE A 78 7.52 7.68 8.12
C ILE A 78 8.46 6.60 7.64
N LEU A 79 7.95 5.39 7.46
CA LEU A 79 8.71 4.28 6.88
C LEU A 79 8.29 4.15 5.42
N LEU A 80 9.26 4.20 4.51
CA LEU A 80 9.03 3.88 3.09
C LEU A 80 9.41 2.42 2.87
N GLU A 81 8.42 1.58 2.57
CA GLU A 81 8.60 0.13 2.50
C GLU A 81 9.18 -0.29 1.15
N GLN A 82 10.38 -0.85 1.19
CA GLN A 82 11.07 -1.31 -0.02
C GLN A 82 10.52 -2.64 -0.54
N VAL A 83 9.99 -3.49 0.34
CA VAL A 83 9.71 -4.90 0.04
C VAL A 83 8.34 -5.30 0.59
N GLY A 84 7.49 -5.89 -0.24
CA GLY A 84 6.31 -6.63 0.19
C GLY A 84 6.58 -8.14 0.19
N TYR A 85 5.94 -8.89 1.09
CA TYR A 85 6.12 -10.33 1.26
C TYR A 85 4.86 -11.10 0.95
N ASN A 86 5.00 -12.23 0.24
CA ASN A 86 3.91 -13.11 -0.19
C ASN A 86 3.41 -14.04 0.93
N ILE A 87 3.24 -13.51 2.14
CA ILE A 87 2.79 -14.28 3.29
C ILE A 87 1.89 -13.44 4.20
N ALA A 88 0.71 -13.97 4.46
CA ALA A 88 -0.23 -13.50 5.46
C ALA A 88 0.02 -14.28 6.75
N ASN A 89 0.39 -13.58 7.81
CA ASN A 89 0.58 -14.16 9.14
C ASN A 89 0.11 -13.14 10.20
N PHE A 90 -1.13 -13.29 10.63
CA PHE A 90 -1.83 -12.26 11.39
C PHE A 90 -1.71 -12.54 12.89
N ARG A 91 -1.09 -11.60 13.62
CA ARG A 91 -0.95 -11.69 15.09
C ARG A 91 -2.28 -11.55 15.85
N MET A 92 -3.32 -11.12 15.15
CA MET A 92 -4.67 -10.86 15.65
C MET A 92 -5.66 -10.99 14.48
N PRO A 93 -6.95 -11.25 14.73
CA PRO A 93 -7.94 -11.30 13.66
C PRO A 93 -8.01 -9.96 12.92
N ASP A 94 -8.24 -10.05 11.61
CA ASP A 94 -8.72 -8.93 10.82
C ASP A 94 -10.15 -8.53 11.21
N GLU A 95 -10.67 -7.43 10.67
CA GLU A 95 -11.99 -6.92 11.07
C GLU A 95 -13.16 -7.85 10.68
N GLN A 96 -12.91 -8.87 9.86
CA GLN A 96 -13.87 -9.92 9.55
C GLN A 96 -13.59 -11.24 10.29
N GLY A 97 -12.62 -11.27 11.20
CA GLY A 97 -12.32 -12.42 12.04
C GLY A 97 -11.33 -13.42 11.46
N TRP A 98 -10.72 -13.16 10.29
CA TRP A 98 -9.70 -14.06 9.74
C TRP A 98 -8.38 -13.89 10.48
N VAL A 99 -7.80 -15.00 10.92
CA VAL A 99 -6.45 -15.06 11.52
C VAL A 99 -5.58 -15.91 10.61
N ALA A 100 -4.89 -15.29 9.66
CA ALA A 100 -4.01 -16.00 8.74
C ALA A 100 -2.83 -16.65 9.47
N GLN A 101 -2.47 -17.89 9.11
CA GLN A 101 -1.36 -18.64 9.71
C GLN A 101 -0.36 -19.10 8.64
N ASN A 102 0.61 -18.22 8.32
CA ASN A 102 1.65 -18.47 7.30
C ASN A 102 1.07 -18.86 5.92
N GLU A 103 0.04 -18.14 5.49
CA GLU A 103 -0.68 -18.43 4.25
C GLU A 103 -0.12 -17.59 3.09
N VAL A 104 -0.01 -18.20 1.91
CA VAL A 104 0.44 -17.49 0.69
C VAL A 104 -0.64 -16.50 0.23
N ILE A 105 -0.26 -15.27 -0.10
CA ILE A 105 -1.20 -14.21 -0.51
C ILE A 105 -1.63 -14.39 -1.96
N VAL A 106 -0.67 -14.65 -2.86
CA VAL A 106 -0.89 -14.90 -4.28
C VAL A 106 -0.09 -16.12 -4.71
N ALA A 107 -0.79 -17.14 -5.20
CA ALA A 107 -0.14 -18.32 -5.77
C ALA A 107 0.74 -17.95 -6.98
N ASP A 108 1.80 -18.74 -7.19
CA ASP A 108 2.72 -18.59 -8.33
C ASP A 108 3.42 -17.21 -8.43
N GLN A 109 3.55 -16.50 -7.29
CA GLN A 109 4.33 -15.26 -7.17
C GLN A 109 5.56 -15.48 -6.29
N PRO A 110 6.65 -14.71 -6.46
CA PRO A 110 7.83 -14.79 -5.61
C PRO A 110 7.50 -14.55 -4.13
N ASP A 111 8.35 -15.07 -3.22
CA ASP A 111 8.19 -14.90 -1.76
C ASP A 111 8.20 -13.43 -1.32
N SER A 112 8.83 -12.56 -2.10
CA SER A 112 8.84 -11.12 -1.88
C SER A 112 9.02 -10.37 -3.19
N ILE A 113 8.51 -9.14 -3.23
CA ILE A 113 8.66 -8.22 -4.35
C ILE A 113 9.21 -6.90 -3.81
N ARG A 114 10.25 -6.38 -4.46
CA ARG A 114 10.82 -5.06 -4.19
C ARG A 114 10.23 -4.02 -5.13
N THR A 115 9.91 -2.83 -4.61
CA THR A 115 9.45 -1.71 -5.46
C THR A 115 10.59 -1.20 -6.36
N HIS A 116 10.23 -0.70 -7.54
CA HIS A 116 11.17 -0.04 -8.45
C HIS A 116 11.17 1.49 -8.28
N LEU A 117 10.40 2.02 -7.34
CA LEU A 117 10.42 3.43 -7.02
C LEU A 117 11.78 3.82 -6.40
N PRO A 118 12.33 5.01 -6.74
CA PRO A 118 13.61 5.47 -6.22
C PRO A 118 13.45 6.02 -4.79
N LEU A 119 13.24 5.12 -3.82
CA LEU A 119 12.88 5.50 -2.45
C LEU A 119 13.97 6.32 -1.75
N GLU A 120 15.24 6.12 -2.06
CA GLU A 120 16.35 6.94 -1.55
C GLU A 120 16.19 8.41 -1.96
N THR A 121 15.74 8.66 -3.19
CA THR A 121 15.47 10.01 -3.69
C THR A 121 14.29 10.63 -2.95
N TYR A 122 13.22 9.86 -2.73
CA TYR A 122 12.04 10.33 -1.99
C TYR A 122 12.38 10.60 -0.52
N GLN A 123 13.15 9.71 0.11
CA GLN A 123 13.63 9.89 1.48
C GLN A 123 14.46 11.17 1.60
N ALA A 124 15.41 11.41 0.69
CA ALA A 124 16.24 12.61 0.70
C ALA A 124 15.41 13.89 0.56
N ALA A 125 14.43 13.89 -0.35
CA ALA A 125 13.51 15.01 -0.54
C ALA A 125 12.67 15.30 0.71
N LEU A 126 12.05 14.27 1.29
CA LEU A 126 11.21 14.42 2.50
C LEU A 126 12.04 14.84 3.72
N LYS A 127 13.28 14.33 3.87
CA LYS A 127 14.22 14.77 4.92
C LYS A 127 14.60 16.24 4.75
N ALA A 128 14.77 16.73 3.53
CA ALA A 128 15.05 18.14 3.26
C ALA A 128 13.88 19.06 3.64
N GLU A 129 12.65 18.55 3.65
CA GLU A 129 11.45 19.23 4.17
C GLU A 129 11.31 19.14 5.70
N GLY A 130 12.27 18.50 6.39
CA GLY A 130 12.28 18.37 7.85
C GLY A 130 11.47 17.20 8.39
N LEU A 131 11.00 16.28 7.52
CA LEU A 131 10.28 15.08 7.95
C LEU A 131 11.25 13.99 8.43
N GLN A 132 10.81 13.24 9.45
CA GLN A 132 11.53 12.05 9.91
C GLN A 132 11.11 10.87 9.03
N VAL A 133 11.98 10.43 8.12
CA VAL A 133 11.69 9.37 7.15
C VAL A 133 12.81 8.34 7.11
N GLU A 134 12.48 7.06 7.19
CA GLU A 134 13.45 5.97 7.04
C GLU A 134 12.99 4.96 5.99
N LEU A 135 13.95 4.28 5.37
CA LEU A 135 13.65 3.17 4.48
C LEU A 135 13.44 1.90 5.34
N SER A 136 12.37 1.18 5.06
CA SER A 136 12.04 -0.08 5.73
C SER A 136 12.07 -1.23 4.73
N THR A 137 12.29 -2.44 5.23
CA THR A 137 12.24 -3.68 4.44
C THR A 137 11.28 -4.68 5.04
N ASP A 138 10.48 -4.26 6.01
CA ASP A 138 9.57 -5.12 6.77
C ASP A 138 8.26 -4.40 7.08
N PRO A 139 7.27 -4.47 6.17
CA PRO A 139 5.93 -3.94 6.38
C PRO A 139 5.07 -4.81 7.34
N GLY A 140 5.69 -5.75 8.06
CA GLY A 140 5.00 -6.78 8.83
C GLY A 140 4.31 -7.81 7.94
N ARG A 141 3.42 -8.64 8.49
CA ARG A 141 2.69 -9.70 7.76
C ARG A 141 1.17 -9.62 7.92
N TYR A 142 0.69 -8.43 8.24
CA TYR A 142 -0.73 -8.11 8.43
C TYR A 142 -1.31 -7.43 7.18
N ILE A 143 -2.42 -6.71 7.33
CA ILE A 143 -3.20 -6.14 6.21
C ILE A 143 -2.44 -5.09 5.39
N CYS A 144 -1.50 -4.33 5.97
CA CYS A 144 -0.66 -3.38 5.23
C CYS A 144 0.22 -4.10 4.20
N ASN A 145 1.07 -5.05 4.65
CA ASN A 145 1.81 -5.94 3.76
C ASN A 145 0.91 -6.67 2.76
N TYR A 146 -0.27 -7.15 3.19
CA TYR A 146 -1.22 -7.82 2.32
C TYR A 146 -1.64 -6.94 1.14
N THR A 147 -1.99 -5.69 1.43
CA THR A 147 -2.42 -4.67 0.46
C THR A 147 -1.25 -4.30 -0.45
N TYR A 148 -0.10 -4.00 0.14
CA TYR A 148 1.11 -3.62 -0.59
C TYR A 148 1.57 -4.72 -1.56
N PHE A 149 1.62 -5.97 -1.10
CA PHE A 149 2.03 -7.10 -1.94
C PHE A 149 1.08 -7.33 -3.12
N LEU A 150 -0.24 -7.23 -2.90
CA LEU A 150 -1.22 -7.33 -4.00
C LEU A 150 -0.99 -6.26 -5.07
N SER A 151 -0.75 -5.00 -4.67
CA SER A 151 -0.48 -3.92 -5.62
C SER A 151 0.88 -4.04 -6.31
N LEU A 152 1.91 -4.56 -5.63
CA LEU A 152 3.20 -4.89 -6.25
C LEU A 152 3.07 -5.96 -7.33
N VAL A 153 2.31 -7.03 -7.08
CA VAL A 153 2.01 -8.06 -8.09
C VAL A 153 1.30 -7.43 -9.28
N LYS A 154 0.28 -6.60 -9.03
CA LYS A 154 -0.46 -5.91 -10.10
C LYS A 154 0.45 -5.02 -10.95
N ALA A 155 1.33 -4.26 -10.31
CA ALA A 155 2.31 -3.41 -10.97
C ALA A 155 3.27 -4.22 -11.86
N GLN A 156 3.84 -5.31 -11.35
CA GLN A 156 4.75 -6.17 -12.11
C GLN A 156 4.09 -6.82 -13.33
N GLN A 157 2.83 -7.24 -13.22
CA GLN A 157 2.08 -7.82 -14.35
C GLN A 157 1.95 -6.86 -15.53
N ARG A 158 1.84 -5.55 -15.29
CA ARG A 158 1.80 -4.54 -16.36
C ARG A 158 3.17 -4.32 -17.00
N VAL A 159 4.23 -4.29 -16.19
CA VAL A 159 5.62 -4.24 -16.69
C VAL A 159 5.90 -5.42 -17.63
N ALA A 160 5.52 -6.63 -17.22
CA ALA A 160 5.72 -7.85 -18.03
C ALA A 160 4.93 -7.83 -19.36
N LYS A 161 3.85 -7.06 -19.43
CA LYS A 161 3.04 -6.88 -20.65
C LYS A 161 3.52 -5.73 -21.55
N ASN A 162 4.67 -5.12 -21.24
CA ASN A 162 5.18 -3.91 -21.89
C ASN A 162 4.14 -2.77 -21.92
N GLN A 163 3.27 -2.72 -20.91
CA GLN A 163 2.35 -1.60 -20.70
C GLN A 163 3.06 -0.52 -19.88
N VAL A 164 2.44 0.65 -19.77
CA VAL A 164 2.93 1.72 -18.88
C VAL A 164 3.17 1.18 -17.49
N THR A 165 4.31 1.56 -16.92
CA THR A 165 4.74 1.07 -15.61
C THR A 165 3.84 1.65 -14.54
N HIS A 166 3.16 0.77 -13.79
CA HIS A 166 2.48 1.13 -12.56
C HIS A 166 3.40 0.82 -11.39
N HIS A 167 3.22 1.51 -10.28
CA HIS A 167 4.04 1.36 -9.09
C HIS A 167 3.18 1.25 -7.85
N ALA A 168 3.72 0.62 -6.80
CA ALA A 168 3.13 0.60 -5.48
C ALA A 168 4.17 1.06 -4.45
N LEU A 169 3.69 1.75 -3.42
CA LEU A 169 4.42 2.22 -2.25
C LEU A 169 3.53 1.99 -1.01
N GLU A 170 4.13 1.52 0.08
CA GLU A 170 3.57 1.60 1.43
C GLU A 170 4.47 2.52 2.28
#